data_AF-A0AA90NB41-F1
#
_entry.id   AF-A0AA90NB41-F1
#
_cell.length_a   1.000
_cell.length_b   1.000
_cell.length_c   1.000
_cell.angle_alpha   90.00
_cell.angle_beta   90.00
_cell.angle_gamma   90.00
#
_symmetry.space_group_name_H-M   'P 1'
#
loop_
_entity.id
_entity.type
_entity.pdbx_description
1 polymer ?
#
loop_
_entity_poly.entity_id
_entity_poly.type
_entity_poly.pdbx_seq_one_letter_code
_entity_poly.pdbx_strand_id
1 'polypeptide(L)' 'MSSDPHDFMTTAEVARRLGVAEWTVRAWARTGRLRGFRIGGGPRGRLRFRAEDVDALLTPAAHGG' A
#
# COMPACT_ATOMS: atom_id res chain seq x y z
N MET A 1 16.24 12.78 -5.64
CA MET A 1 15.54 12.25 -4.46
C MET A 1 14.19 12.96 -4.38
N SER A 2 13.21 12.52 -5.17
CA SER A 2 11.82 12.97 -5.01
C SER A 2 11.10 11.87 -4.25
N SER A 3 10.81 12.09 -2.97
CA SER A 3 9.79 11.34 -2.27
C SER A 3 8.84 12.37 -1.70
N ASP A 4 8.03 12.91 -2.60
CA ASP A 4 6.88 13.72 -2.24
C ASP A 4 5.91 12.82 -1.44
N PRO A 5 5.56 13.17 -0.19
CA PRO A 5 4.67 12.36 0.66
C PRO A 5 3.24 12.23 0.10
N HIS A 6 2.96 12.91 -1.02
CA HIS A 6 1.68 12.87 -1.74
C HIS A 6 1.65 11.85 -2.89
N ASP A 7 2.70 11.06 -3.08
CA ASP A 7 2.73 10.09 -4.18
C ASP A 7 1.80 8.89 -3.92
N PHE A 8 0.87 8.67 -4.85
CA PHE A 8 -0.07 7.56 -4.80
C PHE A 8 0.56 6.30 -5.40
N MET A 9 1.03 5.42 -4.53
CA MET A 9 1.65 4.15 -4.87
C MET A 9 0.63 3.14 -5.41
N THR A 10 1.05 2.32 -6.36
CA THR A 10 0.27 1.16 -6.81
C THR A 10 0.49 -0.05 -5.90
N THR A 11 -0.39 -1.05 -5.98
CA THR A 11 -0.24 -2.32 -5.26
C THR A 11 1.16 -2.95 -5.43
N ALA A 12 1.73 -2.90 -6.63
CA ALA A 12 3.06 -3.44 -6.93
C ALA A 12 4.17 -2.62 -6.27
N GLU A 13 4.04 -1.30 -6.29
CA GLU A 13 5.00 -0.39 -5.65
C GLU A 13 5.00 -0.58 -4.12
N VAL A 14 3.82 -0.69 -3.52
CA VAL A 14 3.64 -0.97 -2.09
C VAL A 14 4.24 -2.33 -1.74
N ALA A 15 3.96 -3.35 -2.54
CA ALA A 15 4.53 -4.69 -2.36
C ALA A 15 6.07 -4.65 -2.35
N ARG A 16 6.68 -3.96 -3.32
CA ARG A 16 8.14 -3.79 -3.39
C ARG A 16 8.70 -3.01 -2.22
N ARG A 17 8.03 -1.94 -1.78
CA ARG A 17 8.50 -1.09 -0.68
C ARG A 17 8.41 -1.79 0.68
N LEU A 18 7.38 -2.61 0.87
CA LEU A 18 7.17 -3.39 2.10
C LEU A 18 7.86 -4.76 2.08
N GLY A 19 8.37 -5.20 0.93
CA GLY A 19 8.94 -6.54 0.76
C GLY A 19 7.91 -7.67 0.86
N VAL A 20 6.62 -7.38 0.63
CA VAL A 20 5.52 -8.37 0.66
C VAL A 20 5.01 -8.67 -0.74
N ALA A 21 4.24 -9.73 -0.89
CA ALA A 21 3.60 -10.04 -2.15
C ALA A 21 2.39 -9.14 -2.43
N GLU A 22 2.09 -8.88 -3.71
CA GLU A 22 0.94 -8.05 -4.12
C GLU A 22 -0.40 -8.56 -3.60
N TRP A 23 -0.55 -9.90 -3.48
CA TRP A 23 -1.76 -10.50 -2.92
C TRP A 23 -1.97 -10.11 -1.44
N THR A 24 -0.89 -9.99 -0.67
CA THR A 24 -0.90 -9.54 0.72
C THR A 24 -1.40 -8.10 0.81
N VAL A 25 -0.90 -7.22 -0.07
CA VAL A 25 -1.36 -5.82 -0.13
C VAL A 25 -2.84 -5.73 -0.49
N ARG A 26 -3.32 -6.54 -1.46
CA ARG A 26 -4.75 -6.61 -1.79
C ARG A 26 -5.59 -7.14 -0.63
N ALA A 27 -5.08 -8.14 0.10
CA ALA A 27 -5.75 -8.67 1.28
C ALA A 27 -5.86 -7.58 2.37
N TRP A 28 -4.81 -6.83 2.64
CA TRP A 28 -4.81 -5.73 3.61
C TRP A 28 -5.77 -4.60 3.23
N ALA A 29 -5.86 -4.27 1.94
CA ALA A 29 -6.84 -3.31 1.47
C ALA A 29 -8.28 -3.82 1.65
N ARG A 30 -8.51 -5.12 1.48
CA ARG A 30 -9.81 -5.76 1.66
C ARG A 30 -10.20 -5.89 3.14
N THR A 31 -9.23 -6.14 4.02
CA THR A 31 -9.45 -6.24 5.47
C THR A 31 -9.43 -4.88 6.17
N GLY A 32 -9.07 -3.80 5.47
CA GLY A 32 -8.98 -2.45 6.04
C GLY A 32 -7.70 -2.19 6.82
N ARG A 33 -6.71 -3.10 6.78
CA ARG A 33 -5.40 -2.92 7.41
C ARG A 33 -4.56 -1.85 6.72
N LEU A 34 -4.75 -1.67 5.41
CA LEU A 34 -4.10 -0.63 4.63
C LEU A 34 -5.17 0.16 3.85
N ARG A 35 -5.10 1.50 3.92
CA ARG A 35 -6.07 2.37 3.27
C ARG A 35 -5.83 2.43 1.77
N GLY A 36 -6.58 1.62 1.02
CA GLY A 36 -6.58 1.60 -0.45
C GLY A 36 -7.67 2.49 -1.03
N PHE A 37 -7.28 3.50 -1.81
CA PHE A 37 -8.17 4.34 -2.60
C PHE A 37 -8.38 3.72 -3.98
N ARG A 38 -9.62 3.40 -4.33
CA ARG A 38 -9.96 2.97 -5.69
C ARG A 38 -10.12 4.20 -6.58
N ILE A 39 -9.22 4.37 -7.52
CA ILE A 39 -9.27 5.47 -8.50
C ILE A 39 -9.82 4.90 -9.81
N GLY A 40 -11.09 5.19 -10.08
CA GLY A 40 -11.83 4.78 -11.27
C GLY A 40 -13.20 4.17 -10.95
N GLY A 41 -14.25 4.72 -11.55
CA GLY A 41 -15.66 4.34 -11.33
C GLY A 41 -16.07 3.07 -12.07
N GLY A 42 -15.35 1.96 -11.87
CA GLY A 42 -15.70 0.69 -12.50
C GLY A 42 -15.07 -0.52 -11.79
N PRO A 43 -15.45 -1.75 -12.19
CA PRO A 43 -14.97 -3.00 -11.59
C PRO A 43 -13.45 -3.24 -11.73
N ARG A 44 -12.78 -2.45 -12.57
CA ARG A 44 -11.31 -2.42 -12.75
C ARG A 44 -10.64 -1.19 -12.11
N GLY A 45 -11.33 -0.50 -11.20
CA GLY A 45 -10.79 0.67 -10.49
C GLY A 45 -9.42 0.34 -9.91
N ARG A 46 -8.41 1.16 -10.26
CA ARG A 46 -7.03 0.90 -9.84
C ARG A 46 -6.90 1.24 -8.37
N LEU A 47 -6.33 0.31 -7.61
CA LEU A 47 -6.07 0.52 -6.20
C LEU A 47 -4.80 1.37 -6.04
N ARG A 48 -4.92 2.46 -5.30
CA ARG A 48 -3.84 3.37 -4.98
C ARG A 48 -3.72 3.51 -3.48
N PHE A 49 -2.50 3.62 -3.01
CA PHE A 49 -2.15 3.71 -1.61
C PHE A 49 -1.32 4.95 -1.41
N ARG A 50 -1.50 5.65 -0.30
CA ARG A 50 -0.63 6.79 -0.01
C ARG A 50 0.70 6.28 0.53
N ALA A 51 1.78 6.91 0.12
CA ALA A 51 3.10 6.60 0.64
C ALA A 51 3.15 6.73 2.18
N GLU A 52 2.48 7.74 2.76
CA GLU A 52 2.39 7.95 4.22
C GLU A 52 1.81 6.72 4.97
N ASP A 53 0.71 6.15 4.46
CA ASP A 53 0.04 4.98 5.08
C ASP A 53 0.93 3.73 4.99
N VAL A 54 1.68 3.61 3.89
CA VAL A 54 2.61 2.49 3.65
C VAL A 54 3.83 2.61 4.55
N ASP A 55 4.38 3.81 4.71
CA ASP A 55 5.52 4.09 5.57
C ASP A 55 5.16 3.95 7.06
N ALA A 56 3.93 4.30 7.43
CA ALA A 56 3.40 4.03 8.77
C ALA A 56 3.40 2.52 9.11
N LEU A 57 3.22 1.63 8.11
CA LEU A 57 3.34 0.18 8.30
C LEU A 57 4.79 -0.32 8.36
N LEU A 58 5.75 0.46 7.84
CA LEU A 58 7.18 0.16 7.96
C LEU A 58 7.73 0.49 9.35
N THR A 59 7.02 1.31 10.15
CA THR A 59 7.39 1.55 11.54
C THR A 59 7.33 0.21 12.28
N PRO A 60 8.50 -0.36 12.64
CA PRO A 60 8.56 -1.75 13.05
C PRO A 60 8.00 -1.89 14.46
N ALA A 61 6.79 -2.42 14.59
CA ALA A 61 6.54 -3.34 15.69
C ALA A 61 7.24 -4.64 15.32
N ALA A 62 8.46 -4.79 15.83
CA ALA A 62 9.28 -6.00 15.90
C ALA A 62 8.60 -7.28 15.35
N HIS A 63 9.12 -7.78 14.24
CA HIS A 63 8.95 -9.16 13.79
C HIS A 63 10.38 -9.67 13.56
N GLY A 64 11.06 -10.38 14.47
CA GLY A 64 10.57 -11.27 15.52
C GLY A 64 10.31 -12.65 14.93
N GLY A 65 11.38 -13.43 14.70
CA GLY A 65 11.33 -14.82 14.23
C GLY A 65 12.50 -15.22 13.36
#